data_AF-A0A2W6C1J8-F1
#
_entry.id   AF-A0A2W6C1J8-F1
#
_cell.length_a   1.000
_cell.length_b   1.000
_cell.length_c   1.000
_cell.angle_alpha   90.00
_cell.angle_beta   90.00
_cell.angle_gamma   90.00
#
_symmetry.space_group_name_H-M   'P 1'
#
loop_
_entity.id
_entity.type
_entity.pdbx_description
1 polymer ?
#
loop_
_entity_poly.entity_id
_entity_poly.type
_entity_poly.pdbx_seq_one_letter_code
_entity_poly.pdbx_strand_id
1 'polypeptide(L)'
;MGEYTKHATVTITGKSWEESRVAEADPAHAVARATFTTTYAGDIEGESTCCLLLSYVDGDPDKPETLVGPYVGYEQVTGTLAGREGTFVLEARGEHSGGGARTDVRVVPDSGTGGGGGVGGGG
;
A
#
# COMPACT_ATOMS: atom_id res chain seq x y z
N MET A 1 28.55 16.67 -1.10
CA MET A 1 27.90 15.63 -1.95
C MET A 1 26.44 16.02 -2.01
N GLY A 2 25.91 16.38 -3.17
CA GLY A 2 24.55 16.92 -3.27
C GLY A 2 23.52 15.84 -3.00
N GLU A 3 22.51 16.15 -2.19
CA GLU A 3 21.31 15.33 -2.05
C GLU A 3 20.47 15.53 -3.32
N TYR A 4 20.08 14.43 -3.98
CA TYR A 4 19.26 14.48 -5.18
C TYR A 4 17.93 13.80 -4.89
N THR A 5 16.84 14.57 -4.98
CA THR A 5 15.47 14.05 -4.92
C THR A 5 14.95 13.87 -6.34
N LYS A 6 14.32 12.73 -6.61
CA LYS A 6 13.52 12.52 -7.82
C LYS A 6 12.09 12.23 -7.41
N HIS A 7 11.15 12.78 -8.18
CA HIS A 7 9.73 12.48 -8.05
C HIS A 7 9.35 11.46 -9.13
N ALA A 8 8.48 10.52 -8.77
CA ALA A 8 7.91 9.54 -9.68
C ALA A 8 6.38 9.65 -9.59
N THR A 9 5.70 9.51 -10.73
CA THR A 9 4.25 9.41 -10.82
C THR A 9 3.90 8.06 -11.41
N VAL A 10 3.00 7.35 -10.72
CA VAL A 10 2.58 6.00 -11.09
C VAL A 10 1.07 5.89 -11.03
N THR A 11 0.51 5.10 -11.93
CA THR A 11 -0.86 4.62 -11.83
C THR A 11 -0.85 3.23 -11.22
N ILE A 12 -1.63 3.03 -10.17
CA ILE A 12 -1.78 1.75 -9.48
C ILE A 12 -3.19 1.24 -9.77
N THR A 13 -3.30 -0.03 -10.16
CA THR A 13 -4.59 -0.69 -10.40
C THR A 13 -4.70 -1.93 -9.53
N GLY A 14 -5.69 -1.95 -8.63
CA GLY A 14 -6.01 -3.13 -7.81
C GLY A 14 -6.48 -4.30 -8.67
N LYS A 15 -6.03 -5.52 -8.35
CA LYS A 15 -6.36 -6.75 -9.07
C LYS A 15 -7.19 -7.72 -8.25
N SER A 16 -6.95 -7.77 -6.94
CA SER A 16 -7.68 -8.60 -6.00
C SER A 16 -7.97 -7.82 -4.72
N TRP A 17 -8.81 -8.40 -3.86
CA TRP A 17 -9.00 -7.95 -2.49
C TRP A 17 -9.49 -9.15 -1.67
N GLU A 18 -8.67 -9.59 -0.72
CA GLU A 18 -9.02 -10.64 0.22
C GLU A 18 -8.92 -10.07 1.63
N GLU A 19 -10.05 -9.96 2.31
CA GLU A 19 -10.11 -9.38 3.64
C GLU A 19 -10.77 -10.34 4.63
N SER A 20 -10.24 -10.34 5.83
CA SER A 20 -10.75 -11.14 6.94
C SER A 20 -10.66 -10.37 8.25
N ARG A 21 -11.67 -10.54 9.10
CA ARG A 21 -11.67 -9.95 10.44
C ARG A 21 -10.69 -10.70 11.35
N VAL A 22 -9.93 -9.93 12.12
CA VAL A 22 -8.96 -10.40 13.11
C VAL A 22 -9.57 -10.33 14.52
N ALA A 23 -10.24 -9.22 14.83
CA ALA A 23 -10.98 -9.02 16.07
C ALA A 23 -12.18 -8.11 15.81
N GLU A 24 -13.27 -8.29 16.55
CA GLU A 24 -14.52 -7.55 16.34
C GLU A 24 -15.15 -7.25 17.70
N ALA A 25 -15.40 -5.98 17.99
CA ALA A 25 -16.25 -5.57 19.10
C ALA A 25 -17.72 -5.58 18.65
N ASP A 26 -17.97 -5.05 17.46
CA ASP A 26 -19.21 -5.14 16.70
C ASP A 26 -18.91 -4.98 15.19
N PRO A 27 -19.89 -5.20 14.28
CA PRO A 27 -19.62 -5.19 12.84
C PRO A 27 -19.05 -3.89 12.25
N ALA A 28 -19.24 -2.74 12.91
CA ALA A 28 -18.68 -1.44 12.49
C ALA A 28 -17.35 -1.11 13.20
N HIS A 29 -17.00 -1.83 14.26
CA HIS A 29 -15.78 -1.65 15.07
C HIS A 29 -14.97 -2.94 15.11
N ALA A 30 -14.11 -3.11 14.09
CA ALA A 30 -13.33 -4.33 13.91
C ALA A 30 -11.89 -4.01 13.49
N VAL A 31 -10.98 -4.91 13.88
CA VAL A 31 -9.65 -5.01 13.28
C VAL A 31 -9.71 -6.05 12.19
N ALA A 32 -9.27 -5.71 10.99
CA ALA A 32 -9.23 -6.60 9.85
C ALA A 32 -7.83 -6.68 9.25
N ARG A 33 -7.58 -7.74 8.48
CA ARG A 33 -6.41 -7.88 7.62
C ARG A 33 -6.88 -8.01 6.17
N ALA A 34 -6.35 -7.16 5.30
CA ALA A 34 -6.54 -7.26 3.87
C ALA A 34 -5.23 -7.65 3.17
N THR A 35 -5.32 -8.54 2.20
CA THR A 35 -4.23 -8.87 1.27
C THR A 35 -4.72 -8.69 -0.16
N PHE A 36 -3.94 -8.04 -0.99
CA PHE A 36 -4.30 -7.77 -2.37
C PHE A 36 -3.09 -7.64 -3.27
N THR A 37 -3.31 -7.80 -4.58
CA THR A 37 -2.29 -7.54 -5.60
C THR A 37 -2.65 -6.33 -6.45
N THR A 38 -1.63 -5.66 -6.97
CA THR A 38 -1.81 -4.50 -7.87
C THR A 38 -0.85 -4.57 -9.06
N THR A 39 -1.15 -3.78 -10.09
CA THR A 39 -0.20 -3.46 -11.17
C THR A 39 0.16 -1.98 -11.15
N TYR A 40 1.45 -1.69 -11.35
CA TYR A 40 2.03 -0.36 -11.49
C TYR A 40 2.33 -0.05 -12.95
N ALA A 41 2.01 1.16 -13.38
CA ALA A 41 2.38 1.68 -14.70
C ALA A 41 2.84 3.15 -14.60
N GLY A 42 3.85 3.52 -15.38
CA GLY A 42 4.45 4.86 -15.38
C GLY A 42 5.94 4.80 -15.04
N ASP A 43 6.39 5.66 -14.13
CA ASP A 43 7.81 5.69 -13.69
C ASP A 43 8.25 4.41 -12.96
N ILE A 44 7.27 3.63 -12.48
CA ILE A 44 7.42 2.26 -12.00
C ILE A 44 6.48 1.39 -12.84
N GLU A 45 7.03 0.32 -13.40
CA GLU A 45 6.27 -0.71 -14.10
C GLU A 45 6.46 -2.04 -13.39
N GLY A 46 5.37 -2.72 -13.03
CA GLY A 46 5.46 -4.00 -12.34
C GLY A 46 4.19 -4.40 -11.62
N GLU A 47 4.36 -5.32 -10.68
CA GLU A 47 3.26 -5.87 -9.87
C GLU A 47 3.63 -5.82 -8.40
N SER A 48 2.63 -5.94 -7.53
CA SER A 48 2.85 -5.99 -6.10
C SER A 48 1.92 -6.96 -5.39
N THR A 49 2.34 -7.33 -4.19
CA THR A 49 1.51 -7.97 -3.17
C THR A 49 1.54 -7.11 -1.92
N CYS A 50 0.37 -6.73 -1.42
CA CYS A 50 0.17 -5.90 -0.25
C CYS A 50 -0.51 -6.66 0.89
N CYS A 51 -0.17 -6.31 2.12
CA CYS A 51 -0.84 -6.74 3.34
C CYS A 51 -1.07 -5.54 4.26
N LEU A 52 -2.34 -5.25 4.56
CA LEU A 52 -2.76 -4.17 5.46
C LEU A 52 -3.43 -4.73 6.71
N LEU A 53 -3.24 -4.02 7.82
CA LEU A 53 -4.08 -4.09 9.01
C LEU A 53 -4.97 -2.84 9.03
N LEU A 54 -6.28 -3.06 9.15
CA LEU A 54 -7.31 -2.02 9.14
C LEU A 54 -7.98 -1.95 10.50
N SER A 55 -8.29 -0.74 10.94
CA SER A 55 -9.11 -0.49 12.13
C SER A 55 -10.37 0.24 11.70
N TYR A 56 -11.48 -0.48 11.59
CA TYR A 56 -12.78 0.12 11.34
C TYR A 56 -13.33 0.74 12.61
N VAL A 57 -13.85 1.97 12.48
CA VAL A 57 -14.35 2.75 13.61
C VAL A 57 -15.75 3.33 13.37
N ASP A 58 -16.28 3.25 12.15
CA ASP A 58 -17.65 3.65 11.78
C ASP A 58 -17.97 3.11 10.37
N GLY A 59 -19.22 3.27 9.94
CA GLY A 59 -19.73 2.89 8.62
C GLY A 59 -20.86 1.86 8.68
N ASP A 60 -21.41 1.53 7.52
CA ASP A 60 -22.46 0.53 7.37
C ASP A 60 -21.81 -0.85 7.13
N PRO A 61 -21.93 -1.80 8.07
CA PRO A 61 -21.30 -3.13 7.93
C PRO A 61 -21.89 -3.96 6.78
N ASP A 62 -23.09 -3.61 6.29
CA ASP A 62 -23.70 -4.23 5.12
C ASP A 62 -23.22 -3.58 3.80
N LYS A 63 -22.47 -2.47 3.89
CA LYS A 63 -21.82 -1.77 2.77
C LYS A 63 -20.34 -1.51 3.07
N PRO A 64 -19.47 -2.52 2.91
CA PRO A 64 -18.06 -2.45 3.32
C PRO A 64 -17.29 -1.24 2.77
N GLU A 65 -17.65 -0.75 1.58
CA GLU A 65 -17.07 0.46 0.97
C GLU A 65 -17.36 1.76 1.75
N THR A 66 -18.27 1.72 2.72
CA THR A 66 -18.57 2.84 3.63
C THR A 66 -17.84 2.76 4.95
N LEU A 67 -17.19 1.64 5.26
CA LEU A 67 -16.40 1.50 6.47
C LEU A 67 -15.25 2.49 6.46
N VAL A 68 -15.00 3.11 7.61
CA VAL A 68 -13.97 4.14 7.76
C VAL A 68 -12.99 3.80 8.86
N GLY A 69 -11.78 4.32 8.70
CA GLY A 69 -10.75 4.26 9.72
C GLY A 69 -9.34 4.08 9.15
N PRO A 70 -8.34 4.10 10.05
CA PRO A 70 -6.95 4.04 9.65
C PRO A 70 -6.52 2.62 9.28
N TYR A 71 -5.49 2.54 8.44
CA TYR A 71 -4.80 1.31 8.13
C TYR A 71 -3.28 1.53 8.06
N VAL A 72 -2.56 0.43 8.30
CA VAL A 72 -1.10 0.36 8.16
C VAL A 72 -0.71 -0.95 7.51
N GLY A 73 0.40 -0.99 6.80
CA GLY A 73 0.88 -2.25 6.26
C GLY A 73 2.10 -2.12 5.36
N TYR A 74 2.38 -3.19 4.63
CA TYR A 74 3.53 -3.27 3.74
C TYR A 74 3.14 -3.86 2.40
N GLU A 75 3.81 -3.37 1.36
CA GLU A 75 3.61 -3.79 -0.02
C GLU A 75 4.95 -4.12 -0.65
N GLN A 76 5.13 -5.36 -1.12
CA GLN A 76 6.30 -5.74 -1.88
C GLN A 76 6.04 -5.52 -3.36
N VAL A 77 6.81 -4.63 -3.97
CA VAL A 77 6.75 -4.33 -5.40
C VAL A 77 7.86 -5.10 -6.11
N THR A 78 7.53 -5.73 -7.24
CA THR A 78 8.48 -6.34 -8.17
C THR A 78 8.31 -5.68 -9.53
N GLY A 79 9.37 -5.07 -10.04
CA GLY A 79 9.27 -4.33 -11.29
C GLY A 79 10.51 -3.54 -11.63
N THR A 80 10.32 -2.55 -12.49
CA THR A 80 11.35 -1.66 -13.01
C THR A 80 11.13 -0.26 -12.46
N LEU A 81 12.15 0.30 -11.80
CA LEU A 81 12.18 1.70 -11.38
C LEU A 81 13.37 2.39 -12.07
N ALA A 82 13.10 3.45 -12.82
CA ALA A 82 14.12 4.20 -13.55
C ALA A 82 15.05 3.30 -14.41
N GLY A 83 14.47 2.29 -15.08
CA GLY A 83 15.18 1.33 -15.93
C GLY A 83 15.97 0.25 -15.18
N ARG A 84 15.80 0.13 -13.85
CA ARG A 84 16.44 -0.91 -13.04
C ARG A 84 15.39 -1.90 -12.54
N GLU A 85 15.54 -3.15 -12.95
CA GLU A 85 14.71 -4.26 -12.44
C GLU A 85 15.13 -4.64 -11.02
N GLY A 86 14.13 -4.91 -10.18
CA GLY A 86 14.34 -5.37 -8.82
C GLY A 86 13.05 -5.49 -8.02
N THR A 87 13.22 -5.68 -6.72
CA THR A 87 12.12 -5.59 -5.76
C THR A 87 12.42 -4.52 -4.72
N PHE A 88 11.39 -3.99 -4.08
CA PHE A 88 11.50 -3.15 -2.87
C PHE A 88 10.19 -3.23 -2.09
N VAL A 89 10.18 -2.75 -0.85
CA VAL A 89 9.00 -2.73 0.01
C VAL A 89 8.57 -1.29 0.29
N LEU A 90 7.27 -1.04 0.20
CA LEU A 90 6.63 0.19 0.68
C LEU A 90 6.00 -0.07 2.05
N GLU A 91 6.22 0.82 3.01
CA GLU A 91 5.38 1.01 4.18
C GLU A 91 4.21 1.90 3.78
N ALA A 92 2.97 1.46 4.03
CA ALA A 92 1.75 2.20 3.78
C ALA A 92 1.10 2.61 5.11
N ARG A 93 0.73 3.89 5.23
CA ARG A 93 -0.09 4.41 6.34
C ARG A 93 -1.15 5.31 5.76
N GLY A 94 -2.41 5.07 6.09
CA GLY A 94 -3.49 5.85 5.52
C GLY A 94 -4.79 5.71 6.27
N GLU A 95 -5.82 6.30 5.69
CA GLU A 95 -7.18 6.29 6.21
C GLU A 95 -8.18 6.16 5.07
N HIS A 96 -9.22 5.35 5.30
CA HIS A 96 -10.38 5.27 4.42
C HIS A 96 -11.51 6.15 4.98
N SER A 97 -12.02 7.09 4.18
CA SER A 97 -13.02 8.07 4.63
C SER A 97 -14.38 7.96 3.94
N GLY A 98 -14.80 6.74 3.57
CA GLY A 98 -16.16 6.48 3.04
C GLY A 98 -16.42 7.00 1.62
N GLY A 99 -15.34 7.20 0.85
CA GLY A 99 -15.38 7.68 -0.54
C GLY A 99 -14.04 7.55 -1.27
N GLY A 100 -12.97 7.25 -0.54
CA GLY A 100 -11.65 6.94 -1.04
C GLY A 100 -10.66 6.74 0.10
N ALA A 101 -9.51 6.17 -0.24
CA ALA A 101 -8.40 6.01 0.68
C ALA A 101 -7.32 7.06 0.37
N ARG A 102 -6.71 7.64 1.39
CA ARG A 102 -5.50 8.45 1.24
C ARG A 102 -4.37 7.77 2.01
N THR A 103 -3.30 7.44 1.29
CA THR A 103 -2.15 6.71 1.83
C THR A 103 -0.89 7.54 1.63
N ASP A 104 -0.14 7.73 2.70
CA ASP A 104 1.27 8.08 2.62
C ASP A 104 2.09 6.78 2.55
N VAL A 105 2.98 6.70 1.56
CA VAL A 105 3.86 5.54 1.35
C VAL A 105 5.32 5.92 1.50
N ARG A 106 6.12 5.02 2.05
CA ARG A 106 7.58 5.18 2.13
C ARG A 106 8.27 3.90 1.72
N VAL A 107 9.32 4.00 0.91
CA VAL A 107 10.22 2.87 0.67
C VAL A 107 10.89 2.52 1.98
N VAL A 108 10.74 1.27 2.41
CA VAL A 108 11.45 0.72 3.56
C VAL A 108 12.95 0.71 3.22
N PRO A 109 13.80 1.40 3.99
CA PRO A 109 15.24 1.44 3.73
C PRO A 109 15.83 0.03 3.60
N ASP A 110 16.75 -0.12 2.65
CA ASP A 110 17.48 -1.37 2.39
C ASP A 110 16.61 -2.59 2.01
N SER A 111 15.32 -2.39 1.70
CA SER A 111 14.43 -3.45 1.22
C SER A 111 14.64 -3.83 -0.25
N GLY A 112 15.44 -3.04 -0.95
CA GLY A 112 15.71 -3.19 -2.38
C GLY A 112 16.55 -4.42 -2.72
N THR A 113 16.16 -5.19 -3.73
CA THR A 113 16.98 -6.27 -4.31
C THR A 113 17.32 -6.00 -5.78
N GLY A 114 18.35 -6.69 -6.31
CA GLY A 114 18.78 -6.54 -7.70
C GLY A 114 19.24 -5.11 -8.02
N GLY A 115 18.73 -4.53 -9.11
CA GLY A 115 19.01 -3.15 -9.51
C GLY A 115 18.37 -2.09 -8.60
N GLY A 116 17.50 -2.50 -7.67
CA GLY A 116 16.84 -1.66 -6.67
C GLY A 116 17.60 -1.49 -5.35
N GLY A 117 18.80 -2.07 -5.21
CA GLY A 117 19.61 -1.90 -4.00
C GLY A 117 19.90 -0.42 -3.71
N GLY A 118 19.58 0.02 -2.48
CA GLY A 118 19.80 1.40 -2.02
C GLY A 118 18.72 2.42 -2.42
N VAL A 119 17.56 1.97 -2.92
CA VAL A 119 16.41 2.85 -3.13
C VAL A 119 15.77 3.19 -1.79
N GLY A 120 15.59 4.49 -1.54
CA GLY A 120 14.83 5.05 -0.42
C GLY A 120 14.02 6.25 -0.90
N GLY A 121 12.93 6.59 -0.21
CA GLY A 121 12.03 7.68 -0.60
C GLY A 121 10.65 7.54 0.02
N GLY A 122 9.77 8.52 -0.17
CA GLY A 122 8.38 8.48 0.27
C GLY A 122 7.52 9.58 -0.34
N GLY A 123 6.21 9.47 -0.22
CA GLY A 123 5.23 10.41 -0.78
C GLY A 123 3.79 10.03 -0.51
#